data_AF-A0A424SZI5-F1
#
_entry.id   AF-A0A424SZI5-F1
#
_cell.length_a   1.000
_cell.length_b   1.000
_cell.length_c   1.000
_cell.angle_alpha   90.00
_cell.angle_beta   90.00
_cell.angle_gamma   90.00
#
_symmetry.space_group_name_H-M   'P 1'
#
loop_
_entity.id
_entity.type
_entity.pdbx_description
1 polymer ?
#
loop_
_entity_poly.entity_id
_entity_poly.type
_entity_poly.pdbx_seq_one_letter_code
_entity_poly.pdbx_strand_id
1 'polypeptide(L)' 'MEINKIENNNDNIALIVGAEGKGLRNLTKKNVDRILRININSQCNSLNAANAAAVAMYELSKN' A
#
# COMPACT_ATOMS: atom_id res chain seq x y z
N MET A 1 -5.87 -1.46 -7.24
CA MET A 1 -4.46 -1.38 -6.81
C MET A 1 -3.67 -2.13 -7.87
N GLU A 2 -2.83 -1.47 -8.66
CA GLU A 2 -2.00 -2.18 -9.64
C GLU A 2 -0.70 -2.62 -8.95
N ILE A 3 -0.72 -3.78 -8.27
CA ILE A 3 0.49 -4.40 -7.70
C ILE A 3 1.32 -5.10 -8.79
N ASN A 4 0.69 -5.49 -9.91
CA ASN A 4 1.26 -6.29 -10.99
C ASN A 4 2.42 -5.63 -11.77
N LYS A 5 2.86 -4.43 -11.37
CA LYS A 5 4.04 -3.73 -11.92
C LYS A 5 5.21 -3.66 -10.93
N ILE A 6 5.08 -4.26 -9.75
CA ILE A 6 6.20 -4.44 -8.83
C ILE A 6 6.94 -5.68 -9.31
N GLU A 7 8.06 -5.49 -10.01
CA GLU A 7 8.92 -6.58 -10.44
C GLU A 7 9.47 -7.29 -9.20
N ASN A 8 9.04 -8.53 -8.98
CA ASN A 8 9.56 -9.43 -7.95
C ASN A 8 10.92 -9.96 -8.40
N ASN A 9 11.95 -9.10 -8.44
CA ASN A 9 13.30 -9.47 -8.86
C ASN A 9 14.07 -10.29 -7.78
N ASN A 10 13.36 -11.05 -6.93
CA ASN A 10 13.88 -11.71 -5.72
C ASN A 10 14.44 -10.76 -4.64
N ASP A 11 14.14 -9.46 -4.74
CA ASP A 11 14.55 -8.47 -3.73
C ASP A 11 13.56 -8.42 -2.55
N ASN A 12 14.07 -8.10 -1.37
CA ASN A 12 13.24 -7.92 -0.17
C ASN A 12 12.33 -6.71 -0.35
N ILE A 13 11.00 -6.93 -0.33
CA ILE A 13 10.01 -5.85 -0.40
C ILE A 13 9.68 -5.34 1.00
N ALA A 14 9.82 -4.03 1.20
CA ALA A 14 9.28 -3.34 2.36
C ALA A 14 7.89 -2.76 2.03
N LEU A 15 6.88 -3.08 2.84
CA LEU A 15 5.55 -2.48 2.75
C LEU A 15 5.42 -1.35 3.80
N ILE A 16 5.16 -0.12 3.33
CA ILE A 16 4.99 1.04 4.19
C ILE A 16 3.52 1.45 4.20
N VAL A 17 2.89 1.37 5.38
CA VAL A 17 1.48 1.73 5.56
C VAL A 17 1.36 3.01 6.37
N GLY A 18 0.59 3.97 5.85
CA GLY A 18 0.35 5.25 6.49
C GLY A 18 -0.75 5.20 7.56
N ALA A 19 -0.90 6.31 8.27
CA ALA A 19 -1.99 6.45 9.23
C ALA A 19 -3.35 6.54 8.53
N GLU A 20 -4.41 6.12 9.22
CA GLU A 20 -5.77 6.26 8.74
C GLU A 20 -6.11 7.74 8.42
N GLY A 21 -6.82 7.97 7.32
CA GLY A 21 -7.19 9.30 6.82
C GLY A 21 -6.03 10.07 6.20
N LYS A 22 -5.01 10.45 7.00
CA LYS A 22 -3.87 11.28 6.54
C LYS A 22 -2.92 10.53 5.60
N GLY A 23 -2.88 9.19 5.68
CA GLY A 23 -1.99 8.35 4.91
C GLY A 23 -0.51 8.54 5.27
N LEU A 24 0.37 8.38 4.28
CA LEU A 24 1.81 8.56 4.45
C LEU A 24 2.19 10.04 4.61
N ARG A 25 3.18 10.31 5.46
CA ARG A 25 3.79 11.65 5.58
C ARG A 25 4.52 12.01 4.29
N ASN A 26 4.60 13.31 4.00
CA ASN A 26 5.19 13.80 2.73
C ASN A 26 6.63 13.33 2.51
N LEU A 27 7.48 13.35 3.54
CA LEU A 27 8.86 12.86 3.42
C LEU A 27 8.90 11.36 3.10
N THR A 28 8.08 10.56 3.79
CA THR A 28 7.95 9.13 3.51
C THR A 28 7.47 8.86 2.08
N LYS A 29 6.46 9.59 1.60
CA LYS A 29 5.98 9.48 0.21
C LYS A 29 7.06 9.77 -0.85
N LYS A 30 8.03 10.64 -0.53
CA LYS A 30 9.13 10.99 -1.44
C LYS A 30 10.25 9.94 -1.46
N ASN A 31 10.36 9.13 -0.41
CA ASN A 31 11.44 8.16 -0.24
C ASN A 31 11.03 6.72 -0.62
N VAL A 32 9.79 6.49 -1.02
CA VAL A 32 9.33 5.16 -1.47
C VAL A 32 9.45 5.06 -2.99
N ASP A 33 9.80 3.88 -3.47
CA ASP A 33 9.98 3.64 -4.91
C ASP A 33 8.66 3.66 -5.69
N ARG A 34 7.58 3.25 -5.03
CA ARG A 34 6.23 3.16 -5.59
C ARG A 34 5.19 3.57 -4.56
N ILE A 35 4.14 4.24 -5.00
CA ILE A 35 2.96 4.57 -4.20
C ILE A 35 1.78 3.76 -4.71
N LEU A 36 1.11 3.07 -3.79
CA LEU A 36 -0.06 2.25 -4.08
C LEU A 36 -1.29 2.82 -3.37
N ARG A 37 -2.46 2.62 -3.98
CA ARG A 37 -3.76 3.02 -3.41
C ARG A 37 -4.72 1.83 -3.45
N ILE A 38 -5.35 1.56 -2.31
CA ILE A 38 -6.49 0.66 -2.22
C ILE A 38 -7.73 1.47 -2.63
N ASN A 39 -8.43 1.02 -3.66
CA ASN A 39 -9.68 1.63 -4.07
C ASN A 39 -10.77 1.15 -3.12
N ILE A 40 -11.37 2.09 -2.40
CA ILE A 40 -12.44 1.83 -1.44
C ILE A 40 -13.71 2.54 -1.90
N ASN A 41 -14.86 2.05 -1.44
CA ASN A 41 -16.15 2.69 -1.71
C ASN A 41 -16.15 4.15 -1.24
N SER A 42 -16.74 5.06 -2.01
CA SER A 42 -16.83 6.50 -1.69
C SER A 42 -17.56 6.81 -0.38
N GLN A 43 -18.41 5.89 0.12
CA GLN A 43 -19.05 6.01 1.42
C GLN A 43 -18.09 5.75 2.59
N CYS A 44 -16.91 5.20 2.32
CA CYS A 44 -15.89 4.88 3.30
C CYS A 44 -14.69 5.83 3.12
N ASN A 45 -14.42 6.66 4.13
CA ASN A 45 -13.36 7.68 4.03
C ASN A 45 -11.95 7.07 4.06
N SER A 46 -11.77 5.95 4.77
CA SER A 46 -10.49 5.31 4.97
C SER A 46 -10.64 3.86 5.40
N LEU A 47 -9.54 3.10 5.28
CA LEU A 47 -9.41 1.80 5.93
C LEU A 47 -8.51 1.94 7.16
N ASN A 48 -8.80 1.12 8.16
CA ASN A 48 -7.87 0.84 9.23
C ASN A 48 -6.52 0.36 8.63
N ALA A 49 -5.42 0.82 9.23
CA ALA A 49 -4.07 0.51 8.74
C ALA A 49 -3.78 -1.00 8.69
N ALA A 50 -4.26 -1.79 9.65
CA ALA A 50 -4.08 -3.24 9.66
C ALA A 50 -4.84 -3.91 8.51
N ASN A 51 -6.09 -3.49 8.25
CA ASN A 51 -6.86 -4.02 7.12
C ASN A 51 -6.23 -3.63 5.78
N ALA A 52 -5.73 -2.40 5.65
CA ALA A 52 -5.01 -1.96 4.47
C ALA A 52 -3.72 -2.78 4.25
N ALA A 53 -2.96 -3.05 5.33
CA ALA A 53 -1.78 -3.91 5.28
C ALA A 53 -2.12 -5.34 4.84
N ALA A 54 -3.16 -5.93 5.43
CA ALA A 54 -3.57 -7.30 5.13
C ALA A 54 -3.97 -7.46 3.66
N VAL A 55 -4.76 -6.54 3.12
CA VAL A 55 -5.16 -6.56 1.69
C VAL A 55 -3.94 -6.40 0.78
N ALA A 56 -3.03 -5.46 1.11
CA ALA A 56 -1.81 -5.24 0.32
C ALA A 56 -0.87 -6.46 0.34
N MET A 57 -0.65 -7.07 1.51
CA MET A 57 0.17 -8.27 1.65
C MET A 57 -0.42 -9.48 0.93
N TYR A 58 -1.74 -9.67 1.03
CA TYR A 58 -2.43 -10.75 0.33
C TYR A 58 -2.23 -10.63 -1.19
N GLU A 59 -2.37 -9.42 -1.74
CA GLU A 59 -2.18 -9.20 -3.16
C GLU A 59 -0.70 -9.32 -3.58
N LEU A 60 0.25 -8.88 -2.74
CA LEU A 60 1.68 -9.12 -2.95
C LEU A 60 2.05 -10.61 -2.95
N SER A 61 1.36 -11.43 -2.15
CA SER A 61 1.63 -12.88 -2.06
C SER A 61 1.13 -13.68 -3.26
N LYS A 62 0.33 -13.08 -4.14
CA LYS A 62 -0.22 -13.73 -5.35
C LYS A 62 0.68 -13.62 -6.57
N ASN A 63 1.69 -12.75 -6.53
CA ASN A 63 2.67 -12.54 -7.60
C ASN A 63 4.00 -13.20 -7.23
#